data_AF-A0A2R7TAF3-F1
#
_entry.id   AF-A0A2R7TAF3-F1
#
_cell.length_a   1.000
_cell.length_b   1.000
_cell.length_c   1.000
_cell.angle_alpha   90.00
_cell.angle_beta   90.00
_cell.angle_gamma   90.00
#
_symmetry.space_group_name_H-M   'P 1'
#
loop_
_entity.id
_entity.type
_entity.pdbx_description
1 polymer ?
#
loop_
_entity_poly.entity_id
_entity_poly.type
_entity_poly.pdbx_seq_one_letter_code
_entity_poly.pdbx_strand_id
1 'polypeptide(L)'
;HVLTDANERADGLPSAERDIYGKSLLYLISRALDDVRKQPLLGMERALVPPDPAWLDDQWAAAPNADVAAWLKLWPAGALLNRVAAPKVRTTKAGDQVAASHGSFDNNIDVLTGTLERIRGASLVAPMEWLDY
;
A
#
# COMPACT_ATOMS: atom_id res chain seq x y z
N HIS A 1 -1.93 6.36 1.82
CA HIS A 1 -1.38 5.33 2.72
C HIS A 1 -0.97 4.15 1.86
N VAL A 2 0.10 3.45 2.22
CA VAL A 2 0.59 2.28 1.47
C VAL A 2 1.12 1.23 2.47
N LEU A 3 1.02 -0.05 2.14
CA LEU A 3 1.71 -1.10 2.89
C LEU A 3 3.22 -0.98 2.64
N THR A 4 4.04 -1.43 3.59
CA THR A 4 5.46 -1.65 3.28
C THR A 4 5.61 -2.86 2.36
N ASP A 5 6.72 -2.96 1.62
CA ASP A 5 6.99 -4.11 0.73
C ASP A 5 6.89 -5.46 1.46
N ALA A 6 7.31 -5.49 2.73
CA ALA A 6 7.18 -6.68 3.58
C ALA A 6 5.70 -7.05 3.80
N ASN A 7 4.86 -6.07 4.14
CA ASN A 7 3.43 -6.29 4.33
C ASN A 7 2.71 -6.56 3.00
N GLU A 8 3.11 -5.93 1.90
CA GLU A 8 2.57 -6.20 0.55
C GLU A 8 2.80 -7.65 0.11
N ARG A 9 3.96 -8.21 0.44
CA ARG A 9 4.28 -9.63 0.19
C ARG A 9 3.51 -10.57 1.11
N ALA A 10 3.26 -10.14 2.34
CA ALA A 10 2.48 -10.90 3.32
C ALA A 10 0.96 -10.82 3.08
N ASP A 11 0.49 -9.83 2.32
CA ASP A 11 -0.89 -9.69 1.89
C ASP A 11 -1.23 -10.68 0.75
N GLY A 12 -1.03 -11.97 0.98
CA GLY A 12 -1.37 -13.03 0.05
C GLY A 12 -2.87 -13.35 0.03
N LEU A 13 -3.39 -13.78 -1.12
CA LEU A 13 -4.72 -14.39 -1.18
C LEU A 13 -4.79 -15.64 -0.29
N PRO A 14 -5.78 -15.76 0.61
CA PRO A 14 -5.90 -16.94 1.46
C PRO A 14 -6.33 -18.16 0.63
N SER A 15 -5.64 -19.28 0.84
CA SER A 15 -6.15 -20.61 0.55
C SER A 15 -5.90 -21.54 1.73
N ALA A 16 -6.62 -22.67 1.79
CA ALA A 16 -6.66 -23.55 2.96
C ALA A 16 -5.30 -24.12 3.42
N GLU A 17 -4.25 -24.09 2.60
CA GLU A 17 -2.96 -24.72 2.92
C GLU A 17 -1.71 -23.89 2.58
N ARG A 18 -1.83 -22.75 1.87
CA ARG A 18 -0.68 -21.88 1.50
C ARG A 18 -1.13 -20.57 0.83
N ASP A 19 -0.25 -19.57 0.88
CA ASP A 19 -0.33 -18.37 0.04
C ASP A 19 -0.09 -18.79 -1.42
N ILE A 20 -1.15 -18.99 -2.21
CA ILE A 20 -1.01 -19.53 -3.59
C ILE A 20 -0.23 -18.56 -4.50
N TYR A 21 -0.05 -17.30 -4.10
CA TYR A 21 0.67 -16.32 -4.91
C TYR A 21 1.68 -15.45 -4.17
N GLY A 22 1.80 -15.55 -2.83
CA GLY A 22 2.71 -14.73 -2.01
C GLY A 22 2.63 -13.22 -2.29
N LYS A 23 1.48 -12.77 -2.82
CA LYS A 23 1.19 -11.44 -3.35
C LYS A 23 -0.31 -11.17 -3.33
N SER A 24 -0.68 -9.89 -3.19
CA SER A 24 -2.07 -9.48 -3.10
C SER A 24 -2.86 -9.66 -4.38
N LEU A 25 -4.18 -9.80 -4.27
CA LEU A 25 -5.08 -9.83 -5.42
C LEU A 25 -4.91 -8.58 -6.29
N LEU A 26 -4.78 -7.41 -5.65
CA LEU A 26 -4.50 -6.15 -6.33
C LEU A 26 -3.19 -6.23 -7.11
N TYR A 27 -2.13 -6.80 -6.52
CA TYR A 27 -0.87 -7.02 -7.22
C TYR A 27 -1.08 -7.91 -8.46
N LEU A 28 -1.80 -9.03 -8.32
CA LEU A 28 -2.01 -9.98 -9.43
C LEU A 28 -2.83 -9.38 -10.57
N ILE A 29 -3.92 -8.68 -10.24
CA ILE A 29 -4.77 -8.00 -11.23
C ILE A 29 -3.97 -6.91 -11.94
N SER A 30 -3.24 -6.08 -11.20
CA SER A 30 -2.46 -5.00 -11.81
C SER A 30 -1.40 -5.57 -12.75
N ARG A 31 -0.74 -6.69 -12.36
CA ARG A 31 0.22 -7.39 -13.22
C ARG A 31 -0.39 -8.02 -14.47
N ALA A 32 -1.62 -8.52 -14.38
CA ALA A 32 -2.30 -9.12 -15.53
C ALA A 32 -2.72 -8.07 -16.57
N LEU A 33 -2.80 -6.80 -16.17
CA LEU A 33 -3.16 -5.67 -17.02
C LEU A 33 -1.93 -4.90 -17.55
N ASP A 34 -0.72 -5.23 -17.10
CA ASP A 34 0.52 -4.62 -17.59
C ASP A 34 0.89 -5.17 -18.98
N ASP A 35 0.98 -4.30 -20.00
CA ASP A 35 1.52 -4.66 -21.32
C ASP A 35 3.04 -4.97 -21.26
N VAL A 36 3.74 -4.35 -20.30
CA VAL A 36 5.19 -4.52 -20.12
C VAL A 36 5.47 -5.11 -18.74
N ARG A 37 6.07 -6.29 -18.73
CA ARG A 37 6.52 -6.96 -17.51
C ARG A 37 7.45 -6.04 -16.71
N LYS A 38 7.20 -5.92 -15.39
CA LYS A 38 7.94 -5.03 -14.47
C LYS A 38 7.66 -3.54 -14.68
N GLN A 39 6.45 -3.17 -15.09
CA GLN A 39 5.98 -1.80 -14.91
C GLN A 39 5.79 -1.45 -13.42
N PRO A 40 6.06 -0.18 -13.03
CA PRO A 40 5.73 0.33 -11.70
C PRO A 40 4.22 0.29 -11.48
N LEU A 41 3.79 -0.44 -10.44
CA LEU A 41 2.38 -0.48 -10.06
C LEU A 41 2.07 0.69 -9.13
N LEU A 42 1.05 1.46 -9.51
CA LEU A 42 0.51 2.52 -8.67
C LEU A 42 0.00 1.93 -7.36
N GLY A 43 0.46 2.49 -6.24
CA GLY A 43 0.10 2.01 -4.91
C GLY A 43 1.04 0.98 -4.30
N MET A 44 2.14 0.60 -4.97
CA MET A 44 3.22 -0.16 -4.31
C MET A 44 4.24 0.77 -3.66
N GLU A 45 4.71 0.46 -2.44
CA GLU A 45 5.77 1.23 -1.77
C GLU A 45 6.98 1.41 -2.70
N ARG A 46 7.40 0.33 -3.37
CA ARG A 46 8.55 0.32 -4.26
C ARG A 46 8.47 1.33 -5.41
N ALA A 47 7.27 1.66 -5.88
CA ALA A 47 7.07 2.66 -6.94
C ALA A 47 7.09 4.11 -6.40
N LEU A 48 6.94 4.27 -5.09
CA LEU A 48 6.73 5.57 -4.42
C LEU A 48 7.93 6.01 -3.57
N VAL A 49 8.89 5.11 -3.32
CA VAL A 49 10.13 5.39 -2.59
C VAL A 49 11.32 5.47 -3.55
N PRO A 50 12.40 6.18 -3.17
CA PRO A 50 13.64 6.17 -3.94
C PRO A 50 14.14 4.73 -4.20
N PRO A 51 14.67 4.44 -5.38
CA PRO A 51 15.14 3.10 -5.72
C PRO A 51 16.29 2.68 -4.80
N ASP A 52 16.19 1.47 -4.26
CA ASP A 52 17.23 0.84 -3.44
C ASP A 52 18.32 0.27 -4.37
N PRO A 53 19.60 0.66 -4.18
CA PRO A 53 20.72 0.14 -4.97
C PRO A 53 20.79 -1.39 -5.04
N ALA A 54 20.30 -2.10 -4.02
CA ALA A 54 20.32 -3.56 -4.00
C ALA A 54 19.47 -4.23 -5.10
N TRP A 55 18.56 -3.49 -5.75
CA TRP A 55 17.63 -4.04 -6.73
C TRP A 55 17.49 -3.19 -7.99
N LEU A 56 18.29 -2.13 -8.14
CA LEU A 56 18.15 -1.13 -9.21
C LEU A 56 18.08 -1.76 -10.61
N ASP A 57 18.92 -2.78 -10.85
CA ASP A 57 19.04 -3.46 -12.14
C ASP A 57 17.88 -4.42 -12.46
N ASP A 58 17.11 -4.83 -11.45
CA ASP A 58 16.01 -5.81 -11.59
C ASP A 58 14.63 -5.26 -11.17
N GLN A 59 14.57 -4.00 -10.74
CA GLN A 59 13.35 -3.41 -10.18
C GLN A 59 12.29 -3.18 -11.26
N TRP A 60 12.67 -2.55 -12.37
CA TRP A 60 11.76 -2.09 -13.43
C TRP A 60 12.17 -2.59 -14.81
N ALA A 61 11.22 -2.58 -15.75
CA ALA A 61 11.52 -2.80 -17.15
C ALA A 61 12.53 -1.75 -17.66
N ALA A 62 13.49 -2.19 -18.48
CA ALA A 62 14.53 -1.31 -19.00
C ALA A 62 13.99 -0.19 -19.92
N ALA A 63 12.84 -0.42 -20.56
CA ALA A 63 12.14 0.63 -21.32
C ALA A 63 11.18 1.37 -20.38
N PRO A 64 11.49 2.61 -19.97
CA PRO A 64 10.58 3.38 -19.13
C PRO A 64 9.33 3.71 -19.92
N ASN A 65 8.16 3.42 -19.35
CA ASN A 65 6.91 3.99 -19.84
C ASN A 65 6.98 5.50 -19.60
N ALA A 66 7.03 6.29 -20.70
CA ALA A 66 7.21 7.74 -20.64
C ALA A 66 6.13 8.43 -19.79
N ASP A 67 4.90 7.90 -19.82
CA ASP A 67 3.77 8.43 -19.05
C ASP A 67 3.95 8.18 -17.55
N VAL A 68 4.44 7.00 -17.17
CA VAL A 68 4.75 6.66 -15.78
C VAL A 68 5.88 7.55 -15.25
N ALA A 69 6.92 7.77 -16.06
CA ALA A 69 8.01 8.67 -15.70
C ALA A 69 7.56 10.13 -15.57
N ALA A 70 6.65 10.58 -16.43
CA ALA A 70 6.06 11.92 -16.35
C ALA A 70 5.19 12.07 -15.09
N TRP A 71 4.37 11.07 -14.78
CA TRP A 71 3.52 11.04 -13.58
C TRP A 71 4.36 11.05 -12.29
N LEU A 72 5.40 10.21 -12.20
CA LEU A 72 6.29 10.14 -11.04
C LEU A 72 6.98 11.49 -10.74
N LYS A 73 7.28 12.30 -11.76
CA LYS A 73 7.82 13.65 -11.56
C LYS A 73 6.83 14.61 -10.91
N LEU A 74 5.53 14.41 -11.13
CA LEU A 74 4.45 15.20 -10.53
C LEU A 74 4.10 14.70 -9.12
N TRP A 75 4.50 13.47 -8.79
CA TRP A 75 4.28 12.89 -7.48
C TRP A 75 5.30 13.44 -6.47
N PRO A 76 4.88 14.09 -5.36
CA PRO A 76 5.77 14.71 -4.38
C PRO A 76 6.38 13.67 -3.43
N ALA A 77 6.92 12.59 -3.98
CA ALA A 77 7.36 11.36 -3.30
C ALA A 77 7.93 11.58 -1.89
N GLY A 78 7.59 10.66 -0.97
CA GLY A 78 8.15 10.63 0.38
C GLY A 78 7.50 11.60 1.39
N ALA A 79 7.21 12.86 1.03
CA ALA A 79 6.69 13.84 2.00
C ALA A 79 5.24 13.57 2.44
N LEU A 80 4.41 13.09 1.52
CA LEU A 80 3.00 12.78 1.77
C LEU A 80 2.74 11.27 1.97
N LEU A 81 3.78 10.45 1.83
CA LEU A 81 3.68 9.00 1.87
C LEU A 81 3.61 8.50 3.31
N ASN A 82 2.42 8.08 3.75
CA ASN A 82 2.29 7.35 5.00
C ASN A 82 2.36 5.84 4.76
N ARG A 83 3.29 5.17 5.46
CA ARG A 83 3.56 3.73 5.33
C ARG A 83 3.02 2.97 6.53
N VAL A 84 2.19 1.97 6.27
CA VAL A 84 1.70 1.04 7.29
C VAL A 84 2.77 -0.04 7.47
N ALA A 85 3.70 0.21 8.39
CA ALA A 85 4.84 -0.66 8.66
C ALA A 85 4.55 -1.76 9.69
N ALA A 86 3.57 -1.55 10.56
CA ALA A 86 3.18 -2.58 11.52
C ALA A 86 2.59 -3.79 10.77
N PRO A 87 3.02 -5.03 11.08
CA PRO A 87 2.51 -6.23 10.41
C PRO A 87 1.09 -6.59 10.83
N LYS A 88 0.61 -6.00 11.92
CA LYS A 88 -0.76 -6.11 12.41
C LYS A 88 -1.31 -4.73 12.68
N VAL A 89 -2.59 -4.55 12.40
CA VAL A 89 -3.32 -3.30 12.64
C VAL A 89 -4.49 -3.58 13.56
N ARG A 90 -4.75 -2.65 14.47
CA ARG A 90 -5.92 -2.70 15.36
C ARG A 90 -7.18 -2.44 14.55
N THR A 91 -8.22 -3.24 14.79
CA THR A 91 -9.51 -3.15 14.09
C THR A 91 -10.71 -3.03 15.02
N THR A 92 -10.52 -3.06 16.34
CA THR A 92 -11.60 -2.93 17.31
C THR A 92 -11.23 -2.05 18.50
N LYS A 93 -12.24 -1.58 19.23
CA LYS A 93 -12.04 -0.84 20.49
C LYS A 93 -11.36 -1.69 21.56
N ALA A 94 -11.65 -2.99 21.63
CA ALA A 94 -11.04 -3.90 22.59
C ALA A 94 -9.54 -4.18 22.31
N GLY A 95 -9.06 -3.85 21.11
CA GLY A 95 -7.66 -4.01 20.72
C GLY A 95 -7.41 -5.24 19.87
N ASP A 96 -8.44 -5.84 19.27
CA ASP A 96 -8.26 -6.92 18.31
C ASP A 96 -7.46 -6.43 17.12
N GLN A 97 -6.69 -7.36 16.55
CA GLN A 97 -5.76 -7.06 15.47
C GLN A 97 -5.89 -8.07 14.34
N VAL A 98 -5.82 -7.55 13.12
CA VAL A 98 -5.70 -8.36 11.90
C VAL A 98 -4.35 -8.11 11.25
N ALA A 99 -3.91 -9.02 10.38
CA ALA A 99 -2.73 -8.81 9.57
C ALA A 99 -2.90 -7.54 8.71
N ALA A 100 -1.83 -6.76 8.58
CA ALA A 100 -1.82 -5.60 7.70
C ALA A 100 -1.93 -6.06 6.25
N SER A 101 -3.09 -5.80 5.65
CA SER A 101 -3.45 -6.13 4.28
C SER A 101 -4.12 -4.92 3.61
N HIS A 102 -4.29 -4.95 2.29
CA HIS A 102 -5.08 -3.91 1.63
C HIS A 102 -6.53 -3.90 2.16
N GLY A 103 -7.08 -5.08 2.48
CA GLY A 103 -8.40 -5.21 3.10
C GLY A 103 -8.48 -4.73 4.55
N SER A 104 -7.37 -4.38 5.19
CA SER A 104 -7.37 -3.84 6.55
C SER A 104 -7.50 -2.30 6.61
N PHE A 105 -7.37 -1.61 5.46
CA PHE A 105 -7.36 -0.14 5.42
C PHE A 105 -8.71 0.48 5.76
N ASP A 106 -9.82 -0.20 5.45
CA ASP A 106 -11.18 0.23 5.76
C ASP A 106 -11.54 0.07 7.24
N ASN A 107 -10.76 -0.72 7.99
CA ASN A 107 -10.94 -0.99 9.41
C ASN A 107 -9.72 -0.53 10.24
N ASN A 108 -8.84 0.28 9.68
CA ASN A 108 -7.71 0.86 10.40
C ASN A 108 -7.99 2.34 10.68
N ILE A 109 -8.31 2.65 11.93
CA ILE A 109 -8.72 4.01 12.34
C ILE A 109 -7.63 5.06 12.10
N ASP A 110 -6.35 4.69 12.19
CA ASP A 110 -5.23 5.61 11.94
C ASP A 110 -5.11 5.94 10.45
N VAL A 111 -5.34 4.94 9.59
CA VAL A 111 -5.37 5.12 8.12
C VAL A 111 -6.56 5.98 7.71
N LEU A 112 -7.74 5.72 8.25
CA LEU A 112 -8.94 6.51 7.96
C LEU A 112 -8.80 7.95 8.46
N THR A 113 -8.33 8.14 9.70
CA THR A 113 -8.10 9.46 10.29
C THR A 113 -7.14 10.26 9.42
N GLY A 114 -5.96 9.71 9.12
CA GLY A 114 -4.97 10.40 8.28
C GLY A 114 -5.44 10.65 6.84
N THR A 115 -6.35 9.83 6.32
CA THR A 115 -6.94 10.05 4.99
C THR A 115 -7.93 11.22 5.02
N LEU A 116 -8.82 11.26 6.02
CA LEU A 116 -9.78 12.35 6.20
C LEU A 116 -9.11 13.69 6.47
N GLU A 117 -8.09 13.71 7.34
CA GLU A 117 -7.32 14.93 7.62
C GLU A 117 -6.59 15.45 6.38
N ARG A 118 -6.08 14.55 5.54
CA ARG A 118 -5.44 14.91 4.27
C ARG A 118 -6.45 15.49 3.27
N ILE A 119 -7.65 14.91 3.16
CA ILE A 119 -8.73 15.44 2.30
C ILE A 119 -9.19 16.81 2.80
N ARG A 120 -9.32 16.98 4.12
CA ARG A 120 -9.73 18.23 4.75
C ARG A 120 -8.65 19.32 4.66
N GLY A 121 -7.37 18.92 4.65
CA GLY A 121 -6.24 19.82 4.84
C GLY A 121 -6.09 20.36 6.27
N ALA A 122 -6.77 19.73 7.25
CA ALA A 122 -6.73 20.08 8.67
C ALA A 122 -7.11 18.87 9.54
N SER A 123 -6.78 18.90 10.83
CA SER A 123 -7.15 17.86 11.81
C SER A 123 -8.65 17.62 11.86
N LEU A 124 -9.13 16.46 12.32
CA LEU A 124 -10.59 16.24 12.45
C LEU A 124 -11.25 17.16 13.49
N VAL A 125 -12.55 17.44 13.33
CA VAL A 125 -13.32 18.21 14.33
C VAL A 125 -13.58 17.43 15.62
N ALA A 126 -13.53 16.10 15.54
CA ALA A 126 -13.59 15.16 16.64
C ALA A 126 -12.79 13.89 16.26
N PRO A 127 -12.25 13.14 17.24
CA PRO A 127 -11.59 11.86 16.96
C PRO A 127 -12.52 10.87 16.27
N MET A 128 -11.97 10.03 15.39
CA MET A 128 -12.71 8.85 14.93
C MET A 128 -12.91 7.89 16.10
N GLU A 129 -14.04 7.21 16.11
CA GLU A 129 -14.38 6.19 17.11
C GLU A 129 -14.74 4.88 16.42
N TRP A 130 -14.49 3.79 17.13
CA TRP A 130 -14.96 2.48 16.72
C TRP A 130 -16.45 2.33 17.05
N LEU A 131 -17.22 1.72 16.14
CA LEU A 131 -18.67 1.52 16.26
C LEU A 131 -19.06 0.13 16.77
N ASP A 132 -18.07 -0.69 17.12
CA ASP A 132 -18.25 -1.99 17.75
C ASP A 132 -18.73 -1.82 19.20
N TYR A 133 -19.92 -2.36 19.48
CA TYR A 133 -20.56 -2.40 20.80
C TYR A 133 -20.28 -3.72 21.51
#